data_AF-A0A3B8QVK7-F1
#
_entry.id   AF-A0A3B8QVK7-F1
#
_cell.length_a   1.000
_cell.length_b   1.000
_cell.length_c   1.000
_cell.angle_alpha   90.00
_cell.angle_beta   90.00
_cell.angle_gamma   90.00
#
_symmetry.space_group_name_H-M   'P 1'
#
loop_
_entity.id
_entity.type
_entity.pdbx_description
1 polymer ?
#
loop_
_entity_poly.entity_id
_entity_poly.type
_entity_poly.pdbx_seq_one_letter_code
_entity_poly.pdbx_strand_id
1 'polypeptide(L)'
;MRDFSDGSDVDFWSDVKDMQSNLNQGRYVEVGEFLHVVGVSIMLADQRLIDPTVPETITQLKTYIDEKFVVQLTDERCRGFRERFAGDINSQHDGLSFMNREDDEFKEVKDYLAKKMDEWHQNWLSEDAGKQLLKFLTEDLTRFLGNLTVINHAPEQRYLDVPILATIDVATFVDAWFSLLRHDERHVLGRIKDRYKRRPALLDAEGSWWNEIQDELNSRIARSKSKPRNVQIKDLIDQINLVIIEKWEQRQSETDTNDGGVDQGAR
;
A
#
# COMPACT_ATOMS: atom_id res chain seq x y z
N MET A 1 32.07 3.91 40.76
CA MET A 1 32.28 5.29 40.28
C MET A 1 32.87 5.13 38.88
N ARG A 2 32.05 5.22 37.82
CA ARG A 2 32.56 5.19 36.45
C ARG A 2 33.08 6.58 36.16
N ASP A 3 34.36 6.65 35.86
CA ASP A 3 35.12 7.87 35.65
C ASP A 3 34.87 8.35 34.20
N PHE A 4 34.22 9.49 34.04
CA PHE A 4 33.92 10.13 32.74
C PHE A 4 35.01 11.17 32.38
N SER A 5 36.27 10.84 32.67
CA SER A 5 37.40 11.78 32.63
C SER A 5 38.29 11.65 31.37
N ASP A 6 37.83 11.06 30.27
CA ASP A 6 38.66 10.81 29.07
C ASP A 6 38.25 11.57 27.80
N GLY A 7 37.29 12.50 27.88
CA GLY A 7 36.73 13.19 26.71
C GLY A 7 35.43 12.58 26.21
N SER A 8 35.01 11.43 26.78
CA SER A 8 33.71 10.79 26.51
C SER A 8 32.52 11.73 26.64
N ASP A 9 32.56 12.69 27.58
CA ASP A 9 31.46 13.63 27.81
C ASP A 9 31.33 14.63 26.67
N VAL A 10 32.45 15.13 26.15
CA VAL A 10 32.45 16.10 25.04
C VAL A 10 31.95 15.42 23.77
N ASP A 11 32.42 14.19 23.52
CA ASP A 11 31.98 13.38 22.38
C ASP A 11 30.49 13.02 22.50
N PHE A 12 30.04 12.62 23.68
CA PHE A 12 28.62 12.34 23.95
C PHE A 12 27.71 13.55 23.68
N TRP A 13 28.07 14.74 24.18
CA TRP A 13 27.27 15.95 23.92
C TRP A 13 27.32 16.40 22.46
N SER A 14 28.43 16.14 21.76
CA SER A 14 28.53 16.35 20.31
C SER A 14 27.53 15.47 19.57
N ASP A 15 27.50 14.17 19.90
CA ASP A 15 26.59 13.20 19.28
C ASP A 15 25.12 13.54 19.54
N VAL A 16 24.77 13.94 20.77
CA VAL A 16 23.40 14.38 21.12
C VAL A 16 23.00 15.61 20.31
N LYS A 17 23.90 16.59 20.16
CA LYS A 17 23.64 17.81 19.40
C LYS A 17 23.48 17.52 17.91
N ASP A 18 24.31 16.64 17.35
CA ASP A 18 24.21 16.23 15.97
C ASP A 18 22.91 15.47 15.70
N MET A 19 22.49 14.59 16.62
CA MET A 19 21.19 13.91 16.55
C MET A 19 20.02 14.90 16.53
N GLN A 20 19.97 15.85 17.47
CA GLN A 20 18.92 16.87 17.53
C GLN A 20 18.92 17.77 16.28
N SER A 21 20.10 18.12 15.78
CA SER A 21 20.26 18.88 14.54
C SER A 21 19.70 18.11 13.34
N ASN A 22 20.01 16.82 13.23
CA ASN A 22 19.50 15.96 12.16
C ASN A 22 17.97 15.77 12.24
N LEU A 23 17.39 15.68 13.45
CA LEU A 23 15.95 15.70 13.67
C LEU A 23 15.34 17.03 13.19
N ASN A 24 15.90 18.17 13.58
CA ASN A 24 15.37 19.47 13.14
C ASN A 24 15.45 19.67 11.62
N GLN A 25 16.44 19.05 10.98
CA GLN A 25 16.67 19.16 9.54
C GLN A 25 15.89 18.13 8.70
N GLY A 26 15.14 17.20 9.30
CA GLY A 26 14.39 16.21 8.52
C GLY A 26 15.24 15.09 7.91
N ARG A 27 16.43 14.82 8.46
CA ARG A 27 17.41 13.91 7.84
C ARG A 27 17.16 12.42 8.14
N TYR A 28 16.36 12.11 9.16
CA TYR A 28 16.00 10.73 9.47
C TYR A 28 14.82 10.30 8.62
N VAL A 29 15.12 9.58 7.54
CA VAL A 29 14.11 9.17 6.54
C VAL A 29 13.89 7.66 6.52
N GLU A 30 14.84 6.90 7.05
CA GLU A 30 14.72 5.44 7.19
C GLU A 30 14.05 5.10 8.52
N VAL A 31 13.00 4.27 8.48
CA VAL A 31 12.17 3.98 9.66
C VAL A 31 12.99 3.38 10.81
N GLY A 32 13.92 2.46 10.51
CA GLY A 32 14.76 1.83 11.53
C GLY A 32 15.68 2.83 12.24
N GLU A 33 16.27 3.76 11.49
CA GLU A 33 17.12 4.82 12.02
C GLU A 33 16.30 5.81 12.85
N PHE A 34 15.14 6.21 12.34
CA PHE A 34 14.22 7.08 13.08
C PHE A 34 13.75 6.46 14.40
N LEU A 35 13.36 5.18 14.40
CA LEU A 35 12.96 4.49 15.63
C LEU A 35 14.12 4.35 16.63
N HIS A 36 15.36 4.20 16.15
CA HIS A 36 16.53 4.24 17.03
C HIS A 36 16.67 5.62 17.71
N VAL A 37 16.55 6.70 16.94
CA VAL A 37 16.59 8.08 17.44
C VAL A 37 15.45 8.37 18.41
N VAL A 38 14.25 7.84 18.18
CA VAL A 38 13.13 7.92 19.13
C VAL A 38 13.52 7.32 20.48
N GLY A 39 14.07 6.11 20.48
CA GLY A 39 14.48 5.42 21.71
C GLY A 39 15.56 6.18 22.47
N VAL A 40 16.59 6.68 21.77
CA VAL A 40 17.64 7.51 22.37
C VAL A 40 17.07 8.83 22.91
N SER A 41 16.18 9.49 22.18
CA SER A 41 15.61 10.78 22.60
C SER A 41 14.77 10.64 23.88
N ILE A 42 13.95 9.58 23.98
CA ILE A 42 13.15 9.30 25.18
C ILE A 42 14.08 8.98 26.36
N MET A 43 15.10 8.15 26.16
CA MET A 43 16.09 7.83 27.20
C MET A 43 16.80 9.08 27.73
N LEU A 44 17.21 9.99 26.84
CA LEU A 44 17.86 11.24 27.24
C LEU A 44 16.92 12.15 28.05
N ALA A 45 15.64 12.23 27.66
CA ALA A 45 14.64 13.01 28.38
C ALA A 45 14.33 12.42 29.76
N ASP A 46 14.19 11.09 29.85
CA ASP A 46 13.93 10.37 31.11
C ASP A 46 15.08 10.57 32.11
N GLN A 47 16.32 10.46 31.64
CA GLN A 47 17.52 10.69 32.45
C GLN A 47 17.83 12.18 32.70
N ARG A 48 16.97 13.10 32.21
CA ARG A 48 17.15 14.57 32.30
C ARG A 48 18.50 15.04 31.74
N LEU A 49 18.98 14.35 30.72
CA LEU A 49 20.17 14.71 29.96
C LEU A 49 19.86 15.73 28.87
N ILE A 50 18.59 16.00 28.58
CA ILE A 50 18.17 17.07 27.69
C ILE A 50 17.10 17.92 28.38
N ASP A 51 16.95 19.17 27.93
CA ASP A 51 15.98 20.11 28.50
C ASP A 51 14.51 19.68 28.35
N PRO A 52 14.07 19.09 27.21
CA PRO A 52 12.69 18.64 27.06
C PRO A 52 12.35 17.48 28.00
N THR A 53 11.15 17.54 28.56
CA THR A 53 10.55 16.42 29.28
C THR A 53 10.12 15.31 28.33
N VAL A 54 9.97 14.08 28.84
CA VAL A 54 9.50 12.93 28.05
C VAL A 54 8.22 13.24 27.24
N PRO A 55 7.16 13.86 27.82
CA PRO A 55 5.97 14.25 27.04
C PRO A 55 6.23 15.29 25.94
N GLU A 56 7.13 16.25 26.17
CA GLU A 56 7.52 17.25 25.17
C GLU A 56 8.30 16.60 24.02
N THR A 57 9.21 15.67 24.33
CA THR A 57 9.94 14.88 23.33
C THR A 57 8.99 14.05 22.46
N ILE A 58 8.01 13.37 23.05
CA ILE A 58 6.99 12.62 22.29
C ILE A 58 6.23 13.55 21.34
N THR A 59 5.83 14.73 21.83
CA THR A 59 5.11 15.72 21.01
C THR A 59 5.97 16.19 19.83
N GLN A 60 7.24 16.51 20.07
CA GLN A 60 8.19 16.91 19.02
C GLN A 60 8.39 15.81 17.97
N LEU A 61 8.51 14.54 18.41
CA LEU A 61 8.67 13.40 17.51
C LEU A 61 7.41 13.17 16.66
N LYS A 62 6.21 13.35 17.21
CA LYS A 62 4.95 13.29 16.44
C LYS A 62 4.88 14.41 15.40
N THR A 63 5.23 15.63 15.78
CA THR A 63 5.32 16.76 14.83
C THR A 63 6.33 16.47 13.72
N TYR A 64 7.49 15.89 14.05
CA TYR A 64 8.46 15.46 13.05
C TYR A 64 7.89 14.43 12.08
N ILE A 65 7.12 13.46 12.58
CA ILE A 65 6.45 12.46 11.73
C ILE A 65 5.54 13.16 10.71
N ASP A 66 4.67 14.05 11.17
CA ASP A 66 3.69 14.72 10.31
C ASP A 66 4.34 15.70 9.31
N GLU A 67 5.33 16.49 9.73
CA GLU A 67 5.88 17.57 8.92
C GLU A 67 7.07 17.17 8.05
N LYS A 68 7.85 16.16 8.45
CA LYS A 68 9.13 15.82 7.82
C LYS A 68 9.17 14.38 7.33
N PHE A 69 8.66 13.43 8.11
CA PHE A 69 8.76 12.01 7.78
C PHE A 69 7.76 11.63 6.69
N VAL A 70 6.47 11.91 6.90
CA VAL A 70 5.38 11.53 5.98
C VAL A 70 5.56 12.15 4.59
N VAL A 71 6.05 13.38 4.52
CA VAL A 71 6.30 14.10 3.26
C VAL A 71 7.37 13.41 2.40
N GLN A 72 8.28 12.66 3.02
CA GLN A 72 9.39 11.96 2.35
C GLN A 72 9.13 10.44 2.18
N LEU A 73 7.92 9.97 2.51
CA LEU A 73 7.55 8.58 2.34
C LEU A 73 7.47 8.20 0.86
N THR A 74 7.84 6.96 0.59
CA THR A 74 7.71 6.30 -0.71
C THR A 74 7.13 4.90 -0.50
N ASP A 75 6.54 4.32 -1.55
CA ASP A 75 6.01 2.96 -1.51
C ASP A 75 7.07 1.94 -1.08
N GLU A 76 8.29 2.06 -1.62
CA GLU A 76 9.41 1.19 -1.28
C GLU A 76 9.77 1.22 0.21
N ARG A 77 9.70 2.41 0.82
CA ARG A 77 9.94 2.58 2.27
C ARG A 77 8.81 2.01 3.12
N CYS A 78 7.57 2.25 2.72
CA CYS A 78 6.40 1.66 3.40
C CYS A 78 6.45 0.13 3.33
N ARG A 79 6.83 -0.43 2.18
CA ARG A 79 6.99 -1.88 2.01
C ARG A 79 8.14 -2.43 2.85
N GLY A 80 9.32 -1.78 2.81
CA GLY A 80 10.46 -2.19 3.64
C GLY A 80 10.13 -2.17 5.13
N PHE A 81 9.29 -1.22 5.57
CA PHE A 81 8.76 -1.23 6.92
C PHE A 81 7.84 -2.42 7.18
N ARG A 82 6.85 -2.67 6.31
CA ARG A 82 5.93 -3.80 6.49
C ARG A 82 6.62 -5.17 6.44
N GLU A 83 7.57 -5.37 5.54
CA GLU A 83 8.31 -6.63 5.44
C GLU A 83 9.20 -6.88 6.68
N ARG A 84 9.79 -5.82 7.25
CA ARG A 84 10.72 -5.93 8.40
C ARG A 84 10.04 -5.84 9.76
N PHE A 85 8.87 -5.19 9.82
CA PHE A 85 8.19 -4.83 11.07
C PHE A 85 6.71 -5.20 11.12
N ALA A 86 6.07 -5.56 10.00
CA ALA A 86 4.68 -6.06 9.96
C ALA A 86 4.58 -7.59 9.94
N GLY A 87 5.62 -8.29 10.37
CA GLY A 87 5.41 -9.49 11.19
C GLY A 87 4.66 -9.05 12.44
N ASP A 88 3.34 -8.96 12.30
CA ASP A 88 2.35 -8.60 13.30
C ASP A 88 2.23 -7.13 13.71
N ILE A 89 1.40 -6.38 12.96
CA ILE A 89 0.71 -5.18 13.48
C ILE A 89 -0.57 -5.58 14.26
N ASN A 90 -1.06 -6.82 14.11
CA ASN A 90 -2.24 -7.34 14.83
C ASN A 90 -1.98 -8.56 15.73
N SER A 91 -0.77 -9.10 15.75
CA SER A 91 -0.34 -10.03 16.79
C SER A 91 0.76 -9.40 17.62
N GLN A 92 0.91 -9.89 18.84
CA GLN A 92 1.96 -9.45 19.74
C GLN A 92 3.32 -9.80 19.09
N HIS A 93 4.15 -8.79 18.86
CA HIS A 93 5.48 -8.93 18.26
C HIS A 93 6.31 -10.05 18.92
N ASP A 94 6.70 -11.04 18.11
CA ASP A 94 7.76 -11.99 18.41
C ASP A 94 9.07 -11.52 17.75
N GLY A 95 10.11 -11.27 18.56
CA GLY A 95 11.49 -11.60 18.16
C GLY A 95 12.48 -10.54 17.66
N LEU A 96 12.16 -9.24 17.56
CA LEU A 96 13.19 -8.21 17.24
C LEU A 96 13.33 -7.18 18.36
N SER A 97 14.22 -7.48 19.30
CA SER A 97 14.57 -6.68 20.46
C SER A 97 15.36 -5.43 20.06
N PHE A 98 14.73 -4.27 20.05
CA PHE A 98 15.43 -3.01 20.24
C PHE A 98 15.60 -2.85 21.75
N MET A 99 16.80 -2.54 22.24
CA MET A 99 17.00 -2.28 23.67
C MET A 99 16.14 -1.06 24.08
N ASN A 100 15.31 -1.21 25.13
CA ASN A 100 14.30 -0.27 25.67
C ASN A 100 12.91 -0.25 24.97
N ARG A 101 12.43 -1.38 24.42
CA ARG A 101 11.16 -1.45 23.66
C ARG A 101 9.85 -1.60 24.45
N GLU A 102 9.88 -1.59 25.77
CA GLU A 102 8.67 -1.84 26.58
C GLU A 102 8.04 -0.58 27.19
N ASP A 103 8.72 0.55 27.17
CA ASP A 103 8.20 1.81 27.71
C ASP A 103 7.00 2.27 26.87
N ASP A 104 5.93 2.67 27.56
CA ASP A 104 4.65 3.02 26.93
C ASP A 104 4.80 4.22 25.99
N GLU A 105 5.74 5.11 26.29
CA GLU A 105 6.10 6.29 25.51
C GLU A 105 6.74 5.93 24.15
N PHE A 106 7.58 4.90 24.12
CA PHE A 106 8.17 4.42 22.86
C PHE A 106 7.12 3.76 21.98
N LYS A 107 6.24 2.94 22.58
CA LYS A 107 5.13 2.31 21.87
C LYS A 107 4.19 3.35 21.28
N GLU A 108 3.90 4.41 22.03
CA GLU A 108 3.04 5.50 21.56
C GLU A 108 3.56 6.15 20.27
N VAL A 109 4.85 6.48 20.20
CA VAL A 109 5.44 7.08 18.99
C VAL A 109 5.48 6.07 17.83
N LYS A 110 5.85 4.81 18.12
CA LYS A 110 5.89 3.75 17.12
C LYS A 110 4.51 3.48 16.50
N ASP A 111 3.47 3.42 17.32
CA ASP A 111 2.11 3.15 16.88
C ASP A 111 1.55 4.36 16.12
N TYR A 112 1.89 5.59 16.54
CA TYR A 112 1.57 6.80 15.78
C TYR A 112 2.21 6.80 14.39
N LEU A 113 3.50 6.44 14.30
CA LEU A 113 4.21 6.30 13.03
C LEU A 113 3.55 5.24 12.14
N ALA A 114 3.26 4.06 12.68
CA ALA A 114 2.62 2.98 11.93
C ALA A 114 1.26 3.44 11.35
N LYS A 115 0.43 4.09 12.17
CA LYS A 115 -0.84 4.66 11.74
C LYS A 115 -0.65 5.67 10.61
N LYS A 116 0.31 6.59 10.72
CA LYS A 116 0.58 7.61 9.71
C LYS A 116 1.09 7.03 8.39
N MET A 117 1.92 5.99 8.48
CA MET A 117 2.38 5.26 7.29
C MET A 117 1.24 4.51 6.61
N ASP A 118 0.33 3.91 7.38
CA ASP A 118 -0.85 3.24 6.83
C ASP A 118 -1.81 4.24 6.18
N GLU A 119 -2.10 5.38 6.81
CA GLU A 119 -2.88 6.48 6.24
C GLU A 119 -2.27 6.96 4.91
N TRP A 120 -0.96 7.21 4.90
CA TRP A 120 -0.23 7.62 3.69
C TRP A 120 -0.32 6.57 2.58
N HIS A 121 -0.11 5.30 2.93
CA HIS A 121 -0.12 4.21 1.95
C HIS A 121 -1.51 3.99 1.36
N GLN A 122 -2.59 4.10 2.15
CA GLN A 122 -3.96 4.03 1.62
C GLN A 122 -4.26 5.19 0.66
N ASN A 123 -3.84 6.41 0.99
CA ASN A 123 -4.00 7.56 0.10
C ASN A 123 -3.21 7.36 -1.21
N TRP A 124 -1.94 6.93 -1.10
CA TRP A 124 -1.10 6.66 -2.25
C TRP A 124 -1.66 5.53 -3.14
N LEU A 125 -2.22 4.48 -2.54
CA LEU A 125 -2.92 3.40 -3.27
C LEU A 125 -4.11 3.94 -4.07
N SER A 126 -4.90 4.83 -3.46
CA SER A 126 -6.10 5.39 -4.11
C SER A 126 -5.79 6.40 -5.22
N GLU A 127 -4.67 7.11 -5.17
CA GLU A 127 -4.37 8.21 -6.10
C GLU A 127 -3.30 7.90 -7.15
N ASP A 128 -2.18 7.29 -6.74
CA ASP A 128 -0.96 7.22 -7.54
C ASP A 128 -0.62 5.80 -7.99
N ALA A 129 -0.88 4.80 -7.15
CA ALA A 129 -0.52 3.42 -7.43
C ALA A 129 -1.19 2.90 -8.72
N GLY A 130 -2.47 3.23 -8.94
CA GLY A 130 -3.18 2.89 -10.17
C GLY A 130 -2.55 3.52 -11.42
N LYS A 131 -2.14 4.80 -11.33
CA LYS A 131 -1.46 5.51 -12.43
C LYS A 131 -0.09 4.91 -12.75
N GLN A 132 0.68 4.57 -11.72
CA GLN A 132 1.98 3.91 -11.90
C GLN A 132 1.84 2.53 -12.51
N LEU A 133 0.87 1.74 -12.02
CA LEU A 133 0.56 0.44 -12.59
C LEU A 133 0.16 0.57 -14.06
N LEU A 134 -0.67 1.56 -14.40
CA LEU A 134 -1.11 1.79 -15.78
C LEU A 134 0.04 2.09 -16.74
N LYS A 135 1.08 2.81 -16.31
CA LYS A 135 2.28 3.04 -17.12
C LYS A 135 2.95 1.73 -17.55
N PHE A 136 3.00 0.75 -16.64
CA PHE A 136 3.55 -0.57 -16.98
C PHE A 136 2.71 -1.30 -18.01
N LEU A 137 1.39 -1.08 -18.09
CA LEU A 137 0.56 -1.72 -19.12
C LEU A 137 1.08 -1.38 -20.52
N THR A 138 1.50 -0.15 -20.75
CA THR A 138 2.00 0.32 -22.05
C THR A 138 3.51 0.13 -22.25
N GLU A 139 4.31 0.18 -21.19
CA GLU A 139 5.77 0.14 -21.27
C GLU A 139 6.37 -1.27 -21.06
N ASP A 140 5.83 -2.03 -20.11
CA ASP A 140 6.32 -3.35 -19.72
C ASP A 140 5.17 -4.21 -19.18
N LEU A 141 4.52 -4.93 -20.10
CA LEU A 141 3.42 -5.82 -19.79
C LEU A 141 3.80 -6.91 -18.77
N THR A 142 5.05 -7.37 -18.77
CA THR A 142 5.52 -8.38 -17.81
C THR A 142 5.54 -7.81 -16.40
N ARG A 143 5.98 -6.56 -16.24
CA ARG A 143 5.96 -5.85 -14.96
C ARG A 143 4.54 -5.52 -14.50
N PHE A 144 3.66 -5.12 -15.42
CA PHE A 144 2.23 -4.94 -15.11
C PHE A 144 1.63 -6.23 -14.53
N LEU A 145 1.80 -7.35 -15.22
CA LEU A 145 1.24 -8.64 -14.82
C LEU A 145 1.94 -9.22 -13.59
N GLY A 146 3.25 -8.99 -13.41
CA GLY A 146 4.01 -9.41 -12.24
C GLY A 146 3.51 -8.74 -10.95
N ASN A 147 3.07 -7.49 -11.04
CA ASN A 147 2.48 -6.79 -9.89
C ASN A 147 1.09 -7.33 -9.51
N LEU A 148 0.34 -7.89 -10.46
CA LEU A 148 -1.03 -8.37 -10.25
C LEU A 148 -1.13 -9.88 -10.00
N THR A 149 -0.13 -10.65 -10.43
CA THR A 149 -0.16 -12.11 -10.39
C THR A 149 1.19 -12.69 -10.00
N VAL A 150 1.17 -13.85 -9.33
CA VAL A 150 2.40 -14.59 -9.04
C VAL A 150 3.00 -15.09 -10.35
N ILE A 151 4.15 -14.53 -10.70
CA ILE A 151 5.00 -14.92 -11.83
C ILE A 151 6.38 -15.27 -11.26
N ASN A 152 6.89 -16.46 -11.59
CA ASN A 152 8.23 -16.89 -11.19
C ASN A 152 9.28 -15.92 -11.75
N HIS A 153 10.21 -15.46 -10.92
CA HIS A 153 11.25 -14.49 -11.26
C HIS A 153 10.75 -13.10 -11.66
N ALA A 154 9.48 -12.75 -11.39
CA ALA A 154 9.07 -11.36 -11.52
C ALA A 154 9.85 -10.49 -10.53
N PRO A 155 10.26 -9.27 -10.93
CA PRO A 155 11.02 -8.39 -10.08
C PRO A 155 10.20 -7.92 -8.87
N GLU A 156 8.87 -7.81 -9.01
CA GLU A 156 7.99 -7.22 -8.00
C GLU A 156 6.59 -7.84 -8.06
N GLN A 157 5.95 -8.05 -6.91
CA GLN A 157 4.60 -8.62 -6.76
C GLN A 157 3.77 -7.79 -5.75
N ARG A 158 3.55 -6.51 -6.05
CA ARG A 158 3.07 -5.52 -5.07
C ARG A 158 1.56 -5.59 -4.79
N TYR A 159 0.74 -5.98 -5.76
CA TYR A 159 -0.73 -5.84 -5.69
C TYR A 159 -1.46 -7.17 -5.84
N LEU A 160 -0.88 -8.26 -5.33
CA LEU A 160 -1.51 -9.59 -5.42
C LEU A 160 -2.88 -9.64 -4.75
N ASP A 161 -3.02 -8.95 -3.61
CA ASP A 161 -4.20 -9.00 -2.74
C ASP A 161 -4.86 -7.62 -2.54
N VAL A 162 -4.51 -6.65 -3.38
CA VAL A 162 -5.03 -5.26 -3.30
C VAL A 162 -5.93 -5.01 -4.50
N PRO A 163 -7.18 -4.52 -4.34
CA PRO A 163 -8.10 -4.24 -5.45
C PRO A 163 -7.68 -2.97 -6.25
N ILE A 164 -6.44 -2.94 -6.71
CA ILE A 164 -5.79 -1.78 -7.33
C ILE A 164 -6.39 -1.39 -8.67
N LEU A 165 -7.05 -2.32 -9.39
CA LEU A 165 -7.62 -1.99 -10.69
C LEU A 165 -8.78 -1.00 -10.54
N ALA A 166 -9.56 -1.10 -9.47
CA ALA A 166 -10.66 -0.19 -9.18
C ALA A 166 -10.22 1.25 -8.91
N THR A 167 -8.93 1.50 -8.65
CA THR A 167 -8.40 2.86 -8.46
C THR A 167 -7.98 3.53 -9.77
N ILE A 168 -8.07 2.81 -10.90
CA ILE A 168 -7.68 3.31 -12.22
C ILE A 168 -8.92 3.91 -12.90
N ASP A 169 -8.78 5.10 -13.47
CA ASP A 169 -9.82 5.67 -14.32
C ASP A 169 -10.12 4.76 -15.53
N VAL A 170 -11.40 4.44 -15.71
CA VAL A 170 -11.89 3.49 -16.71
C VAL A 170 -11.52 3.91 -18.13
N ALA A 171 -11.71 5.19 -18.47
CA ALA A 171 -11.42 5.68 -19.82
C ALA A 171 -9.92 5.57 -20.15
N THR A 172 -9.08 5.96 -19.19
CA THR A 172 -7.62 5.89 -19.31
C THR A 172 -7.15 4.44 -19.42
N PHE A 173 -7.76 3.52 -18.66
CA PHE A 173 -7.45 2.09 -18.74
C PHE A 173 -7.80 1.52 -20.12
N VAL A 174 -8.99 1.81 -20.65
CA VAL A 174 -9.42 1.33 -21.97
C VAL A 174 -8.54 1.90 -23.09
N ASP A 175 -8.09 3.15 -22.98
CA ASP A 175 -7.13 3.75 -23.93
C ASP A 175 -5.77 3.05 -23.91
N ALA A 176 -5.24 2.77 -22.73
CA ALA A 176 -4.00 2.01 -22.58
C ALA A 176 -4.16 0.58 -23.11
N TRP A 177 -5.30 -0.07 -22.83
CA TRP A 177 -5.59 -1.41 -23.32
C TRP A 177 -5.63 -1.46 -24.85
N PHE A 178 -6.28 -0.50 -25.50
CA PHE A 178 -6.36 -0.44 -26.96
C PHE A 178 -5.04 -0.06 -27.65
N SER A 179 -4.04 0.38 -26.87
CA SER A 179 -2.68 0.57 -27.37
C SER A 179 -1.90 -0.74 -27.43
N LEU A 180 -2.40 -1.83 -26.83
CA LEU A 180 -1.77 -3.13 -26.83
C LEU A 180 -1.89 -3.83 -28.19
N LEU A 181 -0.99 -4.79 -28.42
CA LEU A 181 -1.13 -5.74 -29.52
C LEU A 181 -2.20 -6.78 -29.16
N ARG A 182 -2.92 -7.28 -30.15
CA ARG A 182 -4.02 -8.24 -29.93
C ARG A 182 -3.66 -9.50 -29.14
N HIS A 183 -2.43 -9.98 -29.31
CA HIS A 183 -1.98 -11.17 -28.57
C HIS A 183 -1.83 -10.87 -27.07
N ASP A 184 -1.45 -9.64 -26.73
CA ASP A 184 -1.29 -9.16 -25.37
C ASP A 184 -2.64 -8.92 -24.69
N GLU A 185 -3.63 -8.38 -25.41
CA GLU A 185 -4.99 -8.17 -24.88
C GLU A 185 -5.59 -9.46 -24.29
N ARG A 186 -5.48 -10.56 -25.04
CA ARG A 186 -5.96 -11.87 -24.59
C ARG A 186 -5.16 -12.41 -23.41
N HIS A 187 -3.85 -12.16 -23.40
CA HIS A 187 -2.98 -12.58 -22.32
C HIS A 187 -3.32 -11.83 -21.01
N VAL A 188 -3.61 -10.53 -21.08
CA VAL A 188 -4.05 -9.73 -19.93
C VAL A 188 -5.31 -10.31 -19.30
N LEU A 189 -6.37 -10.55 -20.09
CA LEU A 189 -7.61 -11.15 -19.57
C LEU A 189 -7.39 -12.52 -18.94
N GLY A 190 -6.58 -13.36 -19.56
CA GLY A 190 -6.24 -14.67 -19.01
C GLY A 190 -5.58 -14.58 -17.63
N ARG A 191 -4.69 -13.61 -17.44
CA ARG A 191 -4.00 -13.42 -16.15
C ARG A 191 -4.89 -12.80 -15.09
N ILE A 192 -5.72 -11.84 -15.46
CA ILE A 192 -6.71 -11.23 -14.57
C ILE A 192 -7.74 -12.28 -14.11
N LYS A 193 -8.18 -13.16 -15.01
CA LYS A 193 -9.02 -14.32 -14.64
C LYS A 193 -8.38 -15.19 -13.57
N ASP A 194 -7.11 -15.53 -13.75
CA ASP A 194 -6.37 -16.38 -12.81
C ASP A 194 -6.14 -15.67 -11.46
N ARG A 195 -6.05 -14.33 -11.47
CA ARG A 195 -6.03 -13.50 -10.26
C ARG A 195 -7.31 -13.69 -9.46
N TYR A 196 -8.48 -13.48 -10.06
CA TYR A 196 -9.77 -13.63 -9.37
C TYR A 196 -10.07 -15.07 -8.96
N LYS A 197 -9.61 -16.05 -9.74
CA LYS A 197 -9.73 -17.47 -9.36
C LYS A 197 -8.95 -17.78 -8.08
N ARG A 198 -7.77 -17.19 -7.89
CA ARG A 198 -6.95 -17.37 -6.69
C ARG A 198 -7.44 -16.51 -5.52
N ARG A 199 -7.96 -15.31 -5.81
CA ARG A 199 -8.41 -14.33 -4.82
C ARG A 199 -9.82 -13.82 -5.17
N PRO A 200 -10.87 -14.60 -4.85
CA PRO A 200 -12.25 -14.23 -5.21
C PRO A 200 -12.73 -12.91 -4.58
N ALA A 201 -12.27 -12.57 -3.38
CA ALA A 201 -12.63 -11.31 -2.70
C ALA A 201 -12.26 -10.05 -3.49
N LEU A 202 -11.23 -10.12 -4.35
CA LEU A 202 -10.87 -9.00 -5.23
C LEU A 202 -11.92 -8.76 -6.31
N LEU A 203 -12.59 -9.81 -6.77
CA LEU A 203 -13.66 -9.68 -7.76
C LEU A 203 -14.85 -8.93 -7.16
N ASP A 204 -15.13 -9.14 -5.87
CA ASP A 204 -16.22 -8.45 -5.19
C ASP A 204 -15.95 -6.94 -5.10
N ALA A 205 -14.69 -6.54 -4.89
CA ALA A 205 -14.27 -5.14 -4.83
C ALA A 205 -14.04 -4.47 -6.20
N GLU A 206 -13.56 -5.20 -7.21
CA GLU A 206 -13.26 -4.66 -8.55
C GLU A 206 -14.40 -4.90 -9.56
N GLY A 207 -15.46 -5.62 -9.20
CA GLY A 207 -16.50 -6.05 -10.14
C GLY A 207 -17.33 -4.91 -10.73
N SER A 208 -17.70 -3.90 -9.92
CA SER A 208 -18.40 -2.72 -10.43
C SER A 208 -17.56 -1.93 -11.43
N TRP A 209 -16.25 -1.86 -11.21
CA TRP A 209 -15.30 -1.22 -12.13
C TRP A 209 -15.23 -1.95 -13.48
N TRP A 210 -15.37 -3.28 -13.51
CA TRP A 210 -15.48 -4.03 -14.77
C TRP A 210 -16.77 -3.76 -15.54
N ASN A 211 -17.88 -3.49 -14.86
CA ASN A 211 -19.11 -3.05 -15.53
C ASN A 211 -18.92 -1.67 -16.17
N GLU A 212 -18.26 -0.74 -15.48
CA GLU A 212 -17.96 0.56 -16.06
C GLU A 212 -17.05 0.44 -17.31
N ILE A 213 -16.10 -0.50 -17.31
CA ILE A 213 -15.31 -0.83 -18.50
C ILE A 213 -16.22 -1.32 -19.63
N GLN A 214 -17.15 -2.23 -19.34
CA GLN A 214 -18.10 -2.73 -20.32
C GLN A 214 -18.91 -1.59 -20.95
N ASP A 215 -19.40 -0.66 -20.13
CA ASP A 215 -20.16 0.51 -20.55
C ASP A 215 -19.32 1.46 -21.42
N GLU A 216 -18.07 1.70 -21.07
CA GLU A 216 -17.16 2.52 -21.88
C GLU A 216 -16.83 1.85 -23.22
N LEU A 217 -16.60 0.53 -23.24
CA LEU A 217 -16.38 -0.23 -24.48
C LEU A 217 -17.62 -0.17 -25.40
N ASN A 218 -18.83 -0.34 -24.85
CA ASN A 218 -20.09 -0.18 -25.58
C ASN A 218 -20.25 1.24 -26.13
N SER A 219 -19.93 2.24 -25.32
CA SER A 219 -19.95 3.65 -25.72
C SER A 219 -18.97 3.94 -26.86
N ARG A 220 -17.81 3.27 -26.91
CA ARG A 220 -16.85 3.37 -28.03
C ARG A 220 -17.37 2.73 -29.31
N ILE A 221 -18.07 1.59 -29.22
CA ILE A 221 -18.74 0.98 -30.38
C ILE A 221 -19.76 1.94 -30.98
N ALA A 222 -20.61 2.56 -30.14
CA ALA A 222 -21.64 3.50 -30.58
C ALA A 222 -21.07 4.74 -31.29
N ARG A 223 -19.90 5.22 -30.83
CA ARG A 223 -19.19 6.38 -31.42
C ARG A 223 -18.37 6.03 -32.67
N SER A 224 -17.96 4.77 -32.81
CA SER A 224 -17.07 4.32 -33.88
C SER A 224 -17.81 3.99 -35.18
N LYS A 225 -17.32 4.56 -36.29
CA LYS A 225 -17.80 4.24 -37.66
C LYS A 225 -17.14 2.99 -38.26
N SER A 226 -16.14 2.41 -37.60
CA SER A 226 -15.35 1.29 -38.13
C SER A 226 -15.95 -0.07 -37.76
N LYS A 227 -16.61 -0.72 -38.73
CA LYS A 227 -17.22 -2.04 -38.55
C LYS A 227 -16.23 -3.13 -38.06
N PRO A 228 -15.02 -3.26 -38.63
CA PRO A 228 -14.07 -4.29 -38.18
C PRO A 228 -13.59 -4.08 -36.74
N ARG A 229 -13.41 -2.82 -36.31
CA ARG A 229 -13.02 -2.49 -34.93
C ARG A 229 -14.16 -2.76 -33.96
N ASN A 230 -15.40 -2.46 -34.35
CA ASN A 230 -16.56 -2.71 -33.50
C ASN A 230 -16.77 -4.20 -33.22
N VAL A 231 -16.49 -5.09 -34.20
CA VAL A 231 -16.50 -6.54 -33.97
C VAL A 231 -15.44 -6.95 -32.95
N GLN A 232 -14.23 -6.39 -33.02
CA GLN A 232 -13.17 -6.71 -32.06
C GLN A 232 -13.51 -6.27 -30.64
N ILE A 233 -14.06 -5.06 -30.50
CA ILE A 233 -14.49 -4.56 -29.18
C ILE A 233 -15.62 -5.43 -28.63
N LYS A 234 -16.55 -5.87 -29.49
CA LYS A 234 -17.62 -6.79 -29.08
C LYS A 234 -17.09 -8.14 -28.62
N ASP A 235 -16.16 -8.73 -29.37
CA ASP A 235 -15.50 -9.99 -28.97
C ASP A 235 -14.80 -9.84 -27.60
N LEU A 236 -14.18 -8.67 -27.34
CA LEU A 236 -13.54 -8.37 -26.06
C LEU A 236 -14.58 -8.27 -24.93
N ILE A 237 -15.69 -7.57 -25.16
CA ILE A 237 -16.81 -7.48 -24.20
C ILE A 237 -17.34 -8.87 -23.87
N ASP A 238 -17.58 -9.71 -24.87
CA ASP A 238 -18.08 -11.08 -24.68
C ASP A 238 -17.12 -11.91 -23.82
N GLN A 239 -15.80 -11.74 -23.99
CA GLN A 239 -14.79 -12.39 -23.14
C GLN A 239 -14.80 -11.84 -21.71
N ILE A 240 -14.90 -10.52 -21.52
CA ILE A 240 -14.99 -9.91 -20.18
C ILE A 240 -16.22 -10.44 -19.45
N ASN A 241 -17.37 -10.51 -20.14
CA ASN A 241 -18.62 -10.99 -19.57
C ASN A 241 -18.49 -12.41 -19.04
N LEU A 242 -18.04 -13.32 -19.90
CA LEU A 242 -17.89 -14.74 -19.61
C LEU A 242 -16.85 -15.01 -18.50
N VAL A 243 -15.80 -14.20 -18.44
CA VAL A 243 -14.66 -14.46 -17.57
C VAL A 243 -14.80 -13.79 -16.20
N ILE A 244 -15.42 -12.60 -16.16
CA ILE A 244 -15.41 -11.70 -15.01
C ILE A 244 -16.83 -11.37 -14.55
N ILE A 245 -17.64 -10.72 -15.39
CA ILE A 245 -18.94 -10.14 -14.96
C ILE A 245 -19.94 -11.22 -14.54
N GLU A 246 -20.13 -12.26 -15.33
CA GLU A 246 -21.06 -13.35 -14.99
C GLU A 246 -20.71 -14.01 -13.65
N LYS A 247 -19.41 -14.14 -13.36
CA LYS A 247 -18.94 -14.71 -12.09
C LYS A 247 -19.14 -13.75 -10.92
N TRP A 248 -18.97 -12.46 -11.16
CA TRP A 248 -19.21 -11.45 -10.14
C TRP A 248 -20.70 -11.40 -9.79
N GLU A 249 -21.60 -11.37 -10.78
CA GLU A 249 -23.05 -11.39 -10.58
C GLU A 249 -23.53 -12.64 -9.82
N GLN A 250 -23.01 -13.82 -10.17
CA GLN A 250 -23.29 -15.05 -9.43
C GLN A 250 -22.93 -14.92 -7.94
N ARG A 251 -21.77 -14.35 -7.64
CA ARG A 251 -21.31 -14.16 -6.26
C ARG A 251 -22.15 -13.14 -5.47
N GLN A 252 -22.60 -12.07 -6.13
CA GLN A 252 -23.51 -11.11 -5.48
C GLN A 252 -24.83 -11.81 -5.11
N SER A 253 -25.40 -12.60 -6.03
CA SER A 253 -26.65 -13.34 -5.79
C SER A 253 -26.55 -14.40 -4.66
N GLU A 254 -25.42 -15.07 -4.53
CA GLU A 254 -25.16 -16.04 -3.45
C GLU A 254 -25.04 -15.36 -2.08
N THR A 255 -24.50 -14.14 -2.05
CA THR A 255 -24.33 -13.34 -0.82
C THR A 255 -25.67 -12.81 -0.32
N ASP A 256 -26.50 -12.29 -1.22
CA ASP A 256 -27.86 -11.81 -0.89
C ASP A 256 -28.78 -12.93 -0.37
N THR A 257 -28.57 -14.17 -0.83
CA THR A 257 -29.37 -15.32 -0.40
C THR A 257 -28.98 -15.81 0.99
N ASN A 258 -27.71 -15.62 1.41
CA ASN A 258 -27.23 -16.04 2.72
C ASN A 258 -27.55 -15.03 3.84
N ASP A 259 -27.65 -13.74 3.52
CA ASP A 259 -27.97 -12.69 4.52
C ASP A 259 -29.48 -12.61 4.83
N GLY A 260 -30.34 -13.14 3.95
CA GLY A 260 -31.79 -13.27 4.17
C GLY A 260 -32.23 -14.43 5.08
N GLY A 261 -31.29 -15.21 5.62
CA GLY A 261 -31.57 -16.41 6.43
C GLY A 261 -31.55 -16.22 7.95
N VAL A 262 -31.24 -15.02 8.46
CA VAL A 262 -31.15 -14.74 9.91
C VAL A 262 -32.30 -13.85 10.38
N ASP A 263 -33.54 -14.22 10.07
CA ASP A 263 -34.70 -13.79 10.87
C ASP A 263 -35.88 -14.75 10.70
N GLN A 264 -35.94 -15.77 11.55
CA GLN A 264 -37.19 -16.33 12.08
C GLN A 264 -36.87 -17.51 13.01
N GLY A 265 -36.81 -17.23 14.32
CA GLY A 265 -36.58 -18.29 15.30
C GLY A 265 -36.58 -17.88 16.77
N ALA A 266 -37.33 -16.85 17.16
CA ALA A 266 -37.64 -16.61 18.57
C ALA A 266 -39.14 -16.29 18.70
N ARG A 267 -39.93 -17.35 18.93
CA ARG A 267 -41.25 -17.27 19.55
C ARG A 267 -41.18 -18.01 20.87
#